data_AF-A0A523AY67-F1
#
_entry.id   AF-A0A523AY67-F1
#
_cell.length_a   1.000
_cell.length_b   1.000
_cell.length_c   1.000
_cell.angle_alpha   90.00
_cell.angle_beta   90.00
_cell.angle_gamma   90.00
#
_symmetry.space_group_name_H-M   'P 1'
#
loop_
_entity.id
_entity.type
_entity.pdbx_description
1 polymer ?
#
loop_
_entity_poly.entity_id
_entity_poly.type
_entity_poly.pdbx_seq_one_letter_code
_entity_poly.pdbx_strand_id
1 'polypeptide(L)'
;GIVSKGEFQRLLNELWEELKKVGGRGISYWKFISAPTFEETVRRAWLVSFLVSYGYAGMELKPLEDDMILFPYSSPQRREESMSLPVSISREKWRRKRGRGGRAEGEAG
;
A
#
# COMPACT_ATOMS: atom_id res chain seq x y z
N GLY A 1 -3.75 -8.93 18.77
CA GLY A 1 -4.49 -7.83 19.43
C GLY A 1 -5.66 -7.46 18.57
N ILE A 2 -6.83 -7.22 19.17
CA ILE A 2 -8.03 -6.77 18.45
C ILE A 2 -8.06 -5.25 18.57
N VAL A 3 -7.97 -4.55 17.44
CA VAL A 3 -8.08 -3.08 17.38
C VAL A 3 -9.55 -2.71 17.50
N SER A 4 -9.90 -1.65 18.24
CA SER A 4 -11.29 -1.21 18.29
C SER A 4 -11.76 -0.69 16.93
N LYS A 5 -13.08 -0.71 16.67
CA LYS A 5 -13.64 -0.17 15.41
C LYS A 5 -13.22 1.28 15.17
N GLY A 6 -13.21 2.10 16.23
CA GLY A 6 -12.82 3.51 16.16
C GLY A 6 -11.35 3.71 15.80
N GLU A 7 -10.45 2.96 16.43
CA GLU A 7 -9.02 2.99 16.09
C GLU A 7 -8.76 2.47 14.68
N PHE A 8 -9.45 1.41 14.26
CA PHE A 8 -9.32 0.86 12.91
C PHE A 8 -9.72 1.89 11.84
N GLN A 9 -10.85 2.60 12.04
CA GLN A 9 -11.28 3.64 11.12
C GLN A 9 -10.29 4.82 11.09
N ARG A 10 -9.70 5.20 12.24
CA ARG A 10 -8.66 6.23 12.29
C ARG A 10 -7.43 5.83 11.47
N LEU A 11 -6.92 4.60 11.68
CA LEU A 11 -5.78 4.07 10.92
C LEU A 11 -6.05 4.02 9.41
N LEU A 12 -7.26 3.64 9.00
CA LEU A 12 -7.66 3.67 7.59
C LEU A 12 -7.67 5.09 7.02
N ASN A 13 -8.27 6.04 7.74
CA ASN A 13 -8.35 7.42 7.30
C ASN A 13 -6.95 8.05 7.19
N GLU A 14 -6.08 7.82 8.17
CA GLU A 14 -4.69 8.30 8.15
C GLU A 14 -3.93 7.75 6.93
N LEU A 15 -4.06 6.45 6.66
CA LEU A 15 -3.41 5.83 5.50
C LEU A 15 -4.00 6.30 4.17
N TRP A 16 -5.30 6.58 4.11
CA TRP A 16 -5.94 7.14 2.92
C TRP A 16 -5.49 8.57 2.65
N GLU A 17 -5.38 9.40 3.67
CA GLU A 17 -4.84 10.76 3.54
C GLU A 17 -3.36 10.75 3.15
N GLU A 18 -2.58 9.79 3.64
CA GLU A 18 -1.21 9.54 3.16
C GLU A 18 -1.21 9.22 1.66
N LEU A 19 -2.08 8.32 1.20
CA LEU A 19 -2.19 7.96 -0.21
C LEU A 19 -2.67 9.14 -1.08
N LYS A 20 -3.58 9.99 -0.59
CA LYS A 20 -4.02 11.20 -1.30
C LYS A 20 -2.89 12.16 -1.62
N LYS A 21 -1.86 12.25 -0.75
CA LYS A 21 -0.68 13.10 -0.98
C LYS A 21 0.16 12.66 -2.18
N VAL A 22 0.07 11.39 -2.59
CA VAL A 22 0.69 10.88 -3.81
C VAL A 22 0.02 11.48 -5.07
N GLY A 23 -1.29 11.75 -5.00
CA GLY A 23 -2.10 12.26 -6.09
C GLY A 23 -2.60 11.19 -7.07
N GLY A 24 -3.38 11.62 -8.06
CA GLY A 24 -4.13 10.74 -8.96
C GLY A 24 -3.30 9.82 -9.87
N ARG A 25 -2.00 10.08 -10.03
CA ARG A 25 -1.08 9.19 -10.77
C ARG A 25 -0.81 7.87 -10.03
N GLY A 26 -1.10 7.82 -8.74
CA GLY A 26 -0.85 6.65 -7.90
C GLY A 26 0.64 6.41 -7.63
N ILE A 27 0.91 5.30 -6.94
CA ILE A 27 2.24 4.86 -6.52
C ILE A 27 2.31 3.34 -6.62
N SER A 28 3.50 2.79 -6.84
CA SER A 28 3.74 1.35 -6.67
C SER A 28 3.27 0.92 -5.27
N TYR A 29 2.43 -0.10 -5.23
CA TYR A 29 1.94 -0.74 -4.02
C TYR A 29 3.10 -1.08 -3.08
N TRP A 30 4.17 -1.69 -3.62
CA TRP A 30 5.34 -2.06 -2.83
C TRP A 30 6.06 -0.86 -2.24
N LYS A 31 6.16 0.25 -2.98
CA LYS A 31 6.73 1.49 -2.44
C LYS A 31 5.87 2.05 -1.31
N PHE A 32 4.55 2.01 -1.45
CA PHE A 32 3.62 2.55 -0.47
C PHE A 32 3.56 1.72 0.83
N ILE A 33 3.51 0.39 0.75
CA ILE A 33 3.42 -0.47 1.94
C ILE A 33 4.76 -0.67 2.66
N SER A 34 5.89 -0.38 2.00
CA SER A 34 7.21 -0.65 2.57
C SER A 34 7.47 0.20 3.81
N ALA A 35 7.90 -0.45 4.88
CA ALA A 35 8.24 0.18 6.15
C ALA A 35 9.59 -0.32 6.69
N PRO A 36 10.18 0.36 7.71
CA PRO A 36 11.45 -0.05 8.31
C PRO A 36 11.46 -1.48 8.89
N THR A 37 10.30 -1.98 9.33
CA THR A 37 10.12 -3.35 9.86
C THR A 37 9.19 -4.18 8.97
N PHE A 38 9.36 -5.50 9.04
CA PHE A 38 8.55 -6.43 8.26
C PHE A 38 7.10 -6.44 8.76
N GLU A 39 6.94 -6.43 10.07
CA GLU A 39 5.67 -6.41 10.78
C GLU A 39 4.86 -5.16 10.40
N GLU A 40 5.50 -3.99 10.31
CA GLU A 40 4.84 -2.77 9.87
C GLU A 40 4.48 -2.81 8.38
N THR A 41 5.34 -3.41 7.55
CA THR A 41 5.04 -3.61 6.13
C THR A 41 3.80 -4.50 5.94
N VAL A 42 3.70 -5.59 6.71
CA VAL A 42 2.53 -6.48 6.71
C VAL A 42 1.30 -5.76 7.23
N ARG A 43 1.43 -4.95 8.29
CA ARG A 43 0.33 -4.13 8.83
C ARG A 43 -0.20 -3.14 7.80
N ARG A 44 0.69 -2.41 7.11
CA ARG A 44 0.32 -1.47 6.03
C ARG A 44 -0.37 -2.18 4.88
N ALA A 45 0.17 -3.33 4.44
CA ALA A 45 -0.46 -4.14 3.41
C ALA A 45 -1.87 -4.63 3.79
N TRP A 46 -2.05 -5.03 5.05
CA TRP A 46 -3.35 -5.40 5.59
C TRP A 46 -4.32 -4.23 5.57
N LEU A 47 -3.92 -3.02 5.99
CA LEU A 47 -4.78 -1.83 5.90
C LEU A 47 -5.12 -1.45 4.45
N VAL A 48 -4.17 -1.55 3.51
CA VAL A 48 -4.43 -1.28 2.09
C VAL A 48 -5.49 -2.22 1.52
N SER A 49 -5.53 -3.50 1.93
CA SER A 49 -6.56 -4.43 1.46
C SER A 49 -7.97 -3.94 1.82
N PHE A 50 -8.14 -3.32 2.98
CA PHE A 50 -9.40 -2.69 3.40
C PHE A 50 -9.66 -1.36 2.69
N LEU A 51 -8.66 -0.52 2.46
CA LEU A 51 -8.83 0.70 1.66
C LEU A 51 -9.38 0.37 0.26
N VAL A 52 -8.82 -0.65 -0.37
CA VAL A 52 -9.25 -1.12 -1.69
C VAL A 52 -10.64 -1.76 -1.59
N SER A 53 -10.86 -2.68 -0.65
CA SER A 53 -12.14 -3.40 -0.50
C SER A 53 -13.31 -2.48 -0.16
N TYR A 54 -13.09 -1.45 0.64
CA TYR A 54 -14.13 -0.49 1.03
C TYR A 54 -14.25 0.70 0.06
N GLY A 55 -13.50 0.69 -1.04
CA GLY A 55 -13.64 1.68 -2.10
C GLY A 55 -13.05 3.06 -1.77
N TYR A 56 -12.07 3.15 -0.88
CA TYR A 56 -11.27 4.37 -0.68
C TYR A 56 -10.15 4.52 -1.72
N ALA A 57 -9.67 3.39 -2.25
CA ALA A 57 -8.59 3.32 -3.22
C ALA A 57 -8.89 2.35 -4.36
N GLY A 58 -8.27 2.60 -5.51
CA GLY A 58 -8.21 1.70 -6.65
C GLY A 58 -6.82 1.06 -6.77
N MET A 59 -6.74 -0.03 -7.52
CA MET A 59 -5.48 -0.70 -7.80
C MET A 59 -5.48 -1.19 -9.24
N GLU A 60 -4.40 -0.92 -9.96
CA GLU A 60 -4.19 -1.35 -11.33
C GLU A 60 -2.98 -2.30 -11.39
N LEU A 61 -3.15 -3.47 -11.98
CA LEU A 61 -2.03 -4.39 -12.21
C LEU A 61 -1.28 -3.97 -13.46
N LYS A 62 0.06 -3.96 -13.41
CA LYS A 62 0.95 -3.78 -14.55
C LYS A 62 1.76 -5.07 -14.74
N PRO A 63 1.20 -6.12 -15.38
CA PRO A 63 1.84 -7.44 -15.45
C PRO A 63 3.21 -7.42 -16.13
N LEU A 64 3.37 -6.58 -17.16
CA LEU A 64 4.64 -6.43 -17.87
C LEU A 64 5.76 -5.82 -17.02
N GLU A 65 5.39 -5.02 -16.02
CA GLU A 65 6.33 -4.33 -15.12
C GLU A 65 6.53 -5.09 -13.79
N ASP A 66 5.79 -6.19 -13.57
CA ASP A 66 5.66 -6.87 -12.26
C ASP A 66 5.35 -5.86 -11.13
N ASP A 67 4.48 -4.90 -11.43
CA ASP A 67 4.08 -3.84 -10.50
C ASP A 67 2.56 -3.71 -10.37
N MET A 68 2.15 -3.07 -9.31
CA MET A 68 0.75 -2.82 -8.96
C MET A 68 0.65 -1.36 -8.55
N ILE A 69 -0.11 -0.56 -9.28
CA ILE A 69 -0.27 0.86 -9.00
C ILE A 69 -1.48 1.04 -8.08
N LEU A 70 -1.24 1.61 -6.91
CA LEU A 70 -2.24 1.99 -5.93
C LEU A 70 -2.55 3.48 -6.09
N PHE A 71 -3.83 3.84 -6.17
CA PHE A 71 -4.25 5.24 -6.31
C PHE A 71 -5.47 5.56 -5.43
N PRO A 72 -5.55 6.79 -4.89
CA PRO A 72 -6.66 7.21 -4.04
C PRO A 72 -7.86 7.62 -4.88
N TYR A 73 -9.07 7.40 -4.36
CA TYR A 73 -10.25 8.11 -4.81
C TYR A 73 -10.44 9.42 -4.02
N SER A 74 -11.10 10.39 -4.63
CA SER A 74 -11.44 11.67 -3.99
C SER A 74 -12.45 11.50 -2.85
N SER A 75 -13.39 10.57 -3.02
CA SER A 75 -14.37 10.13 -2.02
C SER A 75 -14.53 8.60 -2.07
N PRO A 76 -15.01 7.95 -0.98
CA PRO A 76 -15.25 6.52 -0.99
C PRO A 76 -16.32 6.16 -2.03
N GLN A 77 -16.02 5.18 -2.88
CA GLN A 77 -16.91 4.72 -3.94
C GLN A 77 -17.56 3.39 -3.56
N ARG A 78 -18.85 3.24 -3.89
CA ARG A 78 -19.52 1.94 -3.76
C ARG A 78 -18.97 1.01 -4.82
N ARG A 79 -18.31 -0.08 -4.42
CA ARG A 79 -17.87 -1.12 -5.36
C ARG A 79 -19.00 -2.11 -5.61
N GLU A 80 -19.38 -2.27 -6.87
CA GLU A 80 -20.34 -3.29 -7.30
C GLU A 80 -19.67 -4.66 -7.46
N GLU A 81 -18.36 -4.69 -7.74
CA GLU A 81 -17.57 -5.90 -7.89
C GLU A 81 -16.29 -5.84 -7.04
N SER A 82 -16.00 -6.94 -6.34
CA SER A 82 -14.76 -7.09 -5.56
C SER A 82 -13.90 -8.19 -6.18
N MET A 83 -12.74 -7.81 -6.74
CA MET A 83 -11.73 -8.77 -7.15
C MET A 83 -10.78 -9.05 -5.98
N SER A 84 -10.58 -10.32 -5.69
CA SER A 84 -9.62 -10.79 -4.69
C SER A 84 -8.23 -10.87 -5.31
N LEU A 85 -7.30 -10.01 -4.90
CA LEU A 85 -5.91 -10.06 -5.37
C LEU A 85 -5.02 -10.69 -4.28
N PRO A 86 -4.57 -11.95 -4.45
CA PRO A 86 -3.62 -12.54 -3.52
C PRO A 86 -2.26 -11.87 -3.68
N VAL A 87 -1.79 -11.19 -2.62
CA VAL A 87 -0.46 -10.56 -2.60
C VAL A 87 0.44 -11.30 -1.61
N SER A 88 1.45 -12.00 -2.13
CA SER A 88 2.44 -12.68 -1.29
C SER A 88 3.45 -11.69 -0.70
N ILE A 89 3.52 -11.64 0.63
CA ILE A 89 4.45 -10.81 1.39
C ILE A 89 5.39 -11.70 2.19
N SER A 90 6.61 -11.88 1.68
CA SER A 90 7.66 -12.64 2.36
C SER A 90 8.76 -11.72 2.88
N ARG A 91 9.43 -12.13 3.96
CA ARG A 91 10.60 -11.40 4.51
C ARG A 91 11.68 -11.19 3.45
N GLU A 92 11.86 -12.17 2.58
CA GLU A 92 12.82 -12.09 1.48
C GLU A 92 12.42 -11.01 0.47
N LYS A 93 11.17 -11.01 -0.01
CA LYS A 93 10.67 -10.01 -0.96
C LYS A 93 10.74 -8.61 -0.36
N TRP A 94 10.38 -8.45 0.91
CA TRP A 94 10.52 -7.19 1.65
C TRP A 94 11.97 -6.70 1.70
N ARG A 95 12.93 -7.58 2.04
CA ARG A 95 14.37 -7.21 2.02
C ARG A 95 14.85 -6.76 0.64
N ARG A 96 14.47 -7.48 -0.42
CA ARG A 96 14.83 -7.12 -1.80
C ARG A 96 14.26 -5.76 -2.21
N LYS A 97 13.01 -5.46 -1.85
CA LYS A 97 12.34 -4.20 -2.20
C LYS A 97 12.84 -3.02 -1.34
N ARG A 98 13.23 -3.22 -0.07
CA ARG A 98 13.94 -2.21 0.73
C ARG A 98 15.32 -1.88 0.18
N GLY A 99 16.08 -2.90 -0.24
CA GLY A 99 17.45 -2.72 -0.76
C GLY A 99 17.55 -1.94 -2.08
N ARG A 100 16.44 -1.79 -2.82
CA ARG A 100 16.38 -0.92 -4.02
C ARG A 100 16.06 0.55 -3.71
N GLY A 101 15.67 0.89 -2.47
CA GLY A 101 15.40 2.26 -2.04
C GLY A 101 16.56 2.93 -1.29
N GLY A 102 17.67 2.23 -1.06
CA GLY A 102 18.81 2.70 -0.24
C GLY A 102 20.15 2.72 -0.95
N ARG A 103 20.19 2.75 -2.28
CA ARG A 103 21.42 2.84 -3.10
C ARG A 103 21.44 4.05 -4.04
N ALA A 104 20.78 5.13 -3.64
CA ALA A 104 20.87 6.41 -4.33
C ALA A 104 21.11 7.51 -3.30
N GLU A 105 22.16 7.36 -2.49
CA GLU A 105 22.80 8.41 -1.68
C GLU A 105 23.99 7.73 -0.99
N GLY A 106 25.22 8.02 -1.45
CA GLY A 106 26.44 7.54 -0.79
C GLY A 106 27.51 6.90 -1.68
N GLU A 107 27.70 7.37 -2.91
CA GLU A 107 29.00 7.23 -3.61
C GLU A 107 29.29 8.53 -4.39
N ALA A 108 29.72 9.54 -3.65
CA ALA A 108 30.50 10.68 -4.14
C ALA A 108 31.24 11.28 -2.93
N GLY A 109 32.44 10.76 -2.70
CA GLY A 109 33.38 11.17 -1.66
C GLY A 109 34.70 10.45 -1.87
#